data_AF-A0A2E2C5B0-F1
#
_entry.id   AF-A0A2E2C5B0-F1
#
_cell.length_a   1.000
_cell.length_b   1.000
_cell.length_c   1.000
_cell.angle_alpha   90.00
_cell.angle_beta   90.00
_cell.angle_gamma   90.00
#
_symmetry.space_group_name_H-M   'P 1'
#
loop_
_entity.id
_entity.type
_entity.pdbx_description
1 polymer ?
#
loop_
_entity_poly.entity_id
_entity_poly.type
_entity_poly.pdbx_seq_one_letter_code
_entity_poly.pdbx_strand_id
1 'polypeptide(L)'
;MARQPKLNWESGRGKWKVEYRGKKHRFDGGLGKSDREAKRQAESEWKRLKAELDHEAIRNKPHRLEYEAVIAEWNSVLTWSVDHGDEITAALARDKLQDLEERLGDRVPSPLCWADRFFAGPAPVEMNEDLKAEYVRQGFEPAQIVEGPVPFEQTLWKDRLEAQNRRTPEAGVDDTFMSNVEQFLSEKRTEVAAGQLSAARADTLRVHLDVVMKFTGRTTSVCKVDASTLSGFRNHLLQQITAGKFSNSYAHDILSSFKSFLRWLANNTDKLEHLPKNIEDKRMRIAKKKGETKVLEIPQVQEILKKATTRTKLYILLGLNCAMTQQDMSDLLPDEVDWTAGVITRKRSKTNKYDSVPTVSYPLWEPTFELLKKERSSSKERVLLTSNGKTLKTERLDSSNKIQKTDAVRSSIRRLAENADIDFTLKMLKKTSASLIRNNRDYQGLESLFLDHAPVSMADKHYTTVPQDLLNEAVLWLGDELGIKGVFKAQKQTVK
;
A
#
# COMPACT_ATOMS: atom_id res chain seq x y z
N MET A 1 2.59 16.37 -13.06
CA MET A 1 2.45 16.41 -11.59
C MET A 1 2.51 17.86 -11.12
N ALA A 2 1.50 18.35 -10.40
CA ALA A 2 1.57 19.67 -9.79
C ALA A 2 2.73 19.71 -8.79
N ARG A 3 3.61 20.72 -8.88
CA ARG A 3 4.72 20.89 -7.94
C ARG A 3 4.15 21.04 -6.53
N GLN A 4 4.70 20.30 -5.56
CA GLN A 4 4.29 20.46 -4.18
C GLN A 4 4.51 21.93 -3.74
N PRO A 5 3.52 22.56 -3.08
CA PRO A 5 3.64 23.94 -2.62
C PRO A 5 4.79 24.02 -1.61
N LYS A 6 5.83 24.81 -1.94
CA LYS A 6 7.00 25.05 -1.09
C LYS A 6 6.93 26.44 -0.46
N LEU A 7 7.32 26.53 0.80
CA LEU A 7 7.50 27.82 1.48
C LEU A 7 8.69 28.56 0.88
N ASN A 8 8.47 29.81 0.50
CA ASN A 8 9.46 30.73 -0.05
C ASN A 8 9.57 31.95 0.87
N TRP A 9 10.78 32.49 1.02
CA TRP A 9 11.00 33.70 1.80
C TRP A 9 10.58 34.94 1.01
N GLU A 10 9.73 35.79 1.58
CA GLU A 10 9.31 37.09 1.02
C GLU A 10 10.06 38.21 1.75
N SER A 11 11.23 38.60 1.22
CA SER A 11 12.16 39.54 1.86
C SER A 11 11.53 40.89 2.21
N GLY A 12 10.73 41.46 1.30
CA GLY A 12 10.09 42.77 1.52
C GLY A 12 9.08 42.80 2.66
N ARG A 13 8.70 41.65 3.23
CA ARG A 13 7.79 41.57 4.39
C ARG A 13 8.38 40.84 5.59
N GLY A 14 9.58 40.28 5.46
CA GLY A 14 10.17 39.44 6.49
C GLY A 14 9.30 38.22 6.85
N LYS A 15 8.62 37.59 5.88
CA LYS A 15 7.69 36.48 6.12
C LYS A 15 7.97 35.27 5.23
N TRP A 16 7.63 34.08 5.72
CA TRP A 16 7.55 32.89 4.88
C TRP A 16 6.20 32.86 4.14
N LYS A 17 6.20 32.50 2.86
CA LYS A 17 5.00 32.53 2.01
C LYS A 17 4.85 31.24 1.22
N VAL A 18 3.61 30.79 1.06
CA VAL A 18 3.25 29.66 0.18
C VAL A 18 2.00 30.01 -0.61
N GLU A 19 1.92 29.53 -1.84
CA GLU A 19 0.72 29.65 -2.66
C GLU A 19 0.04 28.28 -2.75
N TYR A 20 -1.24 28.24 -2.38
CA TYR A 20 -2.03 27.03 -2.38
C TYR A 20 -3.44 27.30 -2.87
N ARG A 21 -3.90 26.51 -3.84
CA ARG A 21 -5.23 26.65 -4.45
C ARG A 21 -5.55 28.10 -4.88
N GLY A 22 -4.54 28.80 -5.43
CA GLY A 22 -4.67 30.19 -5.90
C GLY A 22 -4.65 31.26 -4.79
N LYS A 23 -4.56 30.88 -3.51
CA LYS A 23 -4.45 31.82 -2.39
C LYS A 23 -3.02 31.84 -1.82
N LYS A 24 -2.54 33.03 -1.44
CA LYS A 24 -1.21 33.23 -0.83
C LYS A 24 -1.33 33.26 0.69
N HIS A 25 -0.71 32.31 1.36
CA HIS A 25 -0.63 32.23 2.82
C HIS A 25 0.75 32.69 3.29
N ARG A 26 0.80 33.42 4.41
CA ARG A 26 2.03 33.97 4.98
C ARG A 26 2.14 33.57 6.45
N PHE A 27 3.35 33.26 6.88
CA PHE A 27 3.72 32.83 8.23
C PHE A 27 4.81 33.75 8.76
N ASP A 28 4.95 33.77 10.09
CA ASP A 28 5.98 34.58 10.73
C ASP A 28 7.38 34.18 10.25
N GLY A 29 8.23 35.18 10.02
CA GLY A 29 9.58 34.99 9.51
C GLY A 29 10.68 35.05 10.57
N GLY A 30 10.34 35.39 11.82
CA GLY A 30 11.31 35.52 12.92
C GLY A 30 12.40 36.54 12.60
N LEU A 31 13.65 36.21 12.90
CA LEU A 31 14.81 37.10 12.71
C LEU A 31 15.28 37.20 11.24
N GLY A 32 14.64 36.49 10.31
CA GLY A 32 14.91 36.59 8.88
C GLY A 32 15.01 35.25 8.15
N LYS A 33 15.42 35.27 6.89
CA LYS A 33 15.50 34.09 6.00
C LYS A 33 16.36 32.94 6.57
N SER A 34 17.36 33.29 7.37
CA SER A 34 18.32 32.35 7.95
C SER A 34 17.84 31.74 9.27
N ASP A 35 16.74 32.23 9.83
CA ASP A 35 16.17 31.73 11.08
C ASP A 35 15.53 30.34 10.85
N ARG A 36 16.26 29.31 11.30
CA ARG A 36 15.88 27.91 11.13
C ARG A 36 14.68 27.53 12.00
N GLU A 37 14.54 28.17 13.15
CA GLU A 37 13.44 27.89 14.09
C GLU A 37 12.15 28.49 13.55
N ALA A 38 12.18 29.75 13.13
CA ALA A 38 11.05 30.40 12.47
C ALA A 38 10.60 29.64 11.21
N LYS A 39 11.55 29.16 10.39
CA LYS A 39 11.22 28.32 9.23
C LYS A 39 10.54 27.01 9.63
N ARG A 40 11.03 26.33 10.66
CA ARG A 40 10.45 25.06 11.14
C ARG A 40 9.04 25.29 11.71
N GLN A 41 8.84 26.39 12.42
CA GLN A 41 7.52 26.79 12.92
C GLN A 41 6.56 27.09 11.77
N ALA A 42 6.98 27.91 10.80
CA ALA A 42 6.21 28.20 9.59
C ALA A 42 5.85 26.92 8.80
N GLU A 43 6.77 25.95 8.71
CA GLU A 43 6.49 24.64 8.11
C GLU A 43 5.44 23.83 8.88
N SER A 44 5.44 23.92 10.22
CA SER A 44 4.45 23.26 11.08
C SER A 44 3.07 23.92 10.96
N GLU A 45 3.01 25.24 11.06
CA GLU A 45 1.79 26.03 10.89
C GLU A 45 1.20 25.83 9.50
N TRP A 46 2.05 25.82 8.47
CA TRP A 46 1.62 25.52 7.10
C TRP A 46 1.01 24.13 6.99
N LYS A 47 1.60 23.10 7.62
CA LYS A 47 1.03 21.75 7.61
C LYS A 47 -0.36 21.72 8.24
N ARG A 48 -0.55 22.41 9.37
CA ARG A 48 -1.85 22.51 10.05
C ARG A 48 -2.89 23.22 9.17
N LEU A 49 -2.56 24.41 8.67
CA LEU A 49 -3.46 25.19 7.81
C LEU A 49 -3.78 24.46 6.52
N LYS A 50 -2.81 23.80 5.90
CA LYS A 50 -3.04 23.00 4.70
C LYS A 50 -4.03 21.87 4.97
N ALA A 51 -3.89 21.16 6.09
CA ALA A 51 -4.83 20.10 6.45
C ALA A 51 -6.25 20.65 6.63
N GLU A 52 -6.40 21.78 7.31
CA GLU A 52 -7.68 22.48 7.47
C GLU A 52 -8.30 22.88 6.12
N LEU A 53 -7.52 23.52 5.23
CA LEU A 53 -7.98 23.91 3.89
C LEU A 53 -8.34 22.69 3.02
N ASP A 54 -7.62 21.58 3.17
CA ASP A 54 -7.95 20.34 2.47
C ASP A 54 -9.24 19.72 3.02
N HIS A 55 -9.46 19.75 4.33
CA HIS A 55 -10.72 19.33 4.95
C HIS A 55 -11.89 20.21 4.54
N GLU A 56 -11.72 21.53 4.58
CA GLU A 56 -12.73 22.50 4.15
C GLU A 56 -13.06 22.31 2.67
N ALA A 57 -12.05 22.12 1.82
CA ALA A 57 -12.31 21.87 0.41
C ALA A 57 -12.99 20.53 0.13
N ILE A 58 -12.73 19.50 0.93
CA ILE A 58 -13.49 18.24 0.85
C ILE A 58 -14.93 18.48 1.33
N ARG A 59 -15.15 19.29 2.38
CA ARG A 59 -16.48 19.69 2.87
C ARG A 59 -17.27 20.48 1.83
N ASN A 60 -16.61 21.41 1.15
CA ASN A 60 -17.20 22.32 0.18
C ASN A 60 -17.11 21.81 -1.26
N LYS A 61 -16.85 20.51 -1.48
CA LYS A 61 -16.93 19.93 -2.82
C LYS A 61 -18.36 20.14 -3.36
N PRO A 62 -18.53 20.69 -4.58
CA PRO A 62 -19.84 20.78 -5.21
C PRO A 62 -20.54 19.42 -5.23
N HIS A 63 -21.86 19.40 -5.08
CA HIS A 63 -22.71 18.20 -5.12
C HIS A 63 -22.36 17.09 -4.11
N ARG A 64 -21.41 17.31 -3.18
CA ARG A 64 -20.96 16.25 -2.27
C ARG A 64 -22.09 15.64 -1.47
N LEU A 65 -22.95 16.47 -0.86
CA LEU A 65 -24.08 16.00 -0.07
C LEU A 65 -25.06 15.18 -0.91
N GLU A 66 -25.25 15.56 -2.18
CA GLU A 66 -26.10 14.81 -3.11
C GLU A 66 -25.48 13.45 -3.44
N TYR A 67 -24.18 13.40 -3.73
CA TYR A 67 -23.44 12.15 -3.94
C TYR A 67 -23.48 11.25 -2.70
N GLU A 68 -23.23 11.79 -1.52
CA GLU A 68 -23.28 11.04 -0.25
C GLU A 68 -24.68 10.45 -0.02
N ALA A 69 -25.74 11.21 -0.30
CA ALA A 69 -27.12 10.73 -0.21
C ALA A 69 -27.40 9.59 -1.21
N VAL A 70 -26.99 9.72 -2.48
CA VAL A 70 -27.21 8.70 -3.51
C VAL A 70 -26.34 7.46 -3.28
N ILE A 71 -25.12 7.62 -2.75
CA ILE A 71 -24.29 6.50 -2.31
C ILE A 71 -24.95 5.77 -1.14
N ALA A 72 -25.55 6.49 -0.18
CA ALA A 72 -26.29 5.86 0.92
C ALA A 72 -27.53 5.10 0.42
N GLU A 73 -28.24 5.65 -0.57
CA GLU A 73 -29.35 5.00 -1.26
C GLU A 73 -28.92 3.67 -1.89
N TRP A 74 -27.88 3.68 -2.73
CA TRP A 74 -27.36 2.46 -3.37
C TRP A 74 -26.76 1.46 -2.39
N ASN A 75 -26.18 1.91 -1.27
CA ASN A 75 -25.74 0.99 -0.21
C ASN A 75 -26.92 0.29 0.45
N SER A 76 -28.06 0.97 0.60
CA SER A 76 -29.29 0.35 1.13
C SER A 76 -29.81 -0.72 0.19
N VAL A 77 -29.85 -0.41 -1.13
CA VAL A 77 -30.19 -1.38 -2.19
C VAL A 77 -29.23 -2.57 -2.19
N LEU A 78 -27.93 -2.33 -2.10
CA LEU A 78 -26.92 -3.40 -2.03
C LEU A 78 -27.12 -4.29 -0.80
N THR A 79 -27.31 -3.68 0.37
CA THR A 79 -27.52 -4.41 1.64
C THR A 79 -28.75 -5.31 1.51
N TRP A 80 -29.87 -4.77 1.03
CA TRP A 80 -31.08 -5.55 0.80
C TRP A 80 -30.85 -6.70 -0.17
N SER A 81 -30.20 -6.42 -1.29
CA SER A 81 -29.97 -7.41 -2.36
C SER A 81 -29.10 -8.57 -1.87
N VAL A 82 -28.03 -8.27 -1.12
CA VAL A 82 -27.15 -9.27 -0.50
C VAL A 82 -27.92 -10.10 0.53
N ASP A 83 -28.71 -9.45 1.39
CA ASP A 83 -29.50 -10.12 2.42
C ASP A 83 -30.55 -11.09 1.85
N HIS A 84 -31.03 -10.85 0.63
CA HIS A 84 -32.09 -11.65 -0.01
C HIS A 84 -31.56 -12.50 -1.18
N GLY A 85 -30.25 -12.52 -1.44
CA GLY A 85 -29.64 -13.30 -2.51
C GLY A 85 -29.97 -12.80 -3.93
N ASP A 86 -30.38 -11.54 -4.10
CA ASP A 86 -30.58 -10.92 -5.41
C ASP A 86 -29.24 -10.48 -6.01
N GLU A 87 -28.53 -11.44 -6.60
CA GLU A 87 -27.18 -11.22 -7.15
C GLU A 87 -27.15 -10.25 -8.34
N ILE A 88 -28.24 -10.16 -9.12
CA ILE A 88 -28.30 -9.26 -10.28
C ILE A 88 -28.35 -7.81 -9.79
N THR A 89 -29.26 -7.50 -8.86
CA THR A 89 -29.35 -6.16 -8.29
C THR A 89 -28.11 -5.83 -7.45
N ALA A 90 -27.57 -6.79 -6.69
CA ALA A 90 -26.34 -6.59 -5.93
C ALA A 90 -25.16 -6.25 -6.86
N ALA A 91 -25.02 -6.92 -8.01
CA ALA A 91 -24.00 -6.58 -9.00
C ALA A 91 -24.17 -5.17 -9.56
N LEU A 92 -25.40 -4.81 -9.96
CA LEU A 92 -25.71 -3.46 -10.45
C LEU A 92 -25.39 -2.38 -9.40
N ALA A 93 -25.77 -2.62 -8.14
CA ALA A 93 -25.51 -1.69 -7.05
C ALA A 93 -24.01 -1.51 -6.78
N ARG A 94 -23.21 -2.59 -6.85
CA ARG A 94 -21.74 -2.52 -6.72
C ARG A 94 -21.12 -1.67 -7.83
N ASP A 95 -21.53 -1.88 -9.08
CA ASP A 95 -21.02 -1.13 -10.22
C ASP A 95 -21.38 0.36 -10.12
N LYS A 96 -22.62 0.68 -9.72
CA LYS A 96 -23.07 2.06 -9.50
C LYS A 96 -22.36 2.74 -8.34
N LEU A 97 -22.18 2.04 -7.21
CA LEU A 97 -21.40 2.57 -6.08
C LEU A 97 -19.95 2.87 -6.50
N GLN A 98 -19.34 2.00 -7.31
CA GLN A 98 -17.99 2.24 -7.82
C GLN A 98 -17.93 3.52 -8.68
N ASP A 99 -18.82 3.68 -9.66
CA ASP A 99 -18.88 4.88 -10.52
C ASP A 99 -19.08 6.18 -9.71
N LEU A 100 -20.02 6.16 -8.76
CA LEU A 100 -20.33 7.31 -7.92
C LEU A 100 -19.16 7.69 -7.00
N GLU A 101 -18.49 6.71 -6.39
CA GLU A 101 -17.30 6.95 -5.56
C GLU A 101 -16.13 7.50 -6.40
N GLU A 102 -15.93 6.99 -7.61
CA GLU A 102 -14.89 7.47 -8.53
C GLU A 102 -15.14 8.93 -8.94
N ARG A 103 -16.37 9.26 -9.38
CA ARG A 103 -16.77 10.63 -9.73
C ARG A 103 -16.71 11.58 -8.55
N LEU A 104 -17.14 11.16 -7.35
CA LEU A 104 -16.99 11.96 -6.12
C LEU A 104 -15.51 12.21 -5.77
N GLY A 105 -14.63 11.30 -6.18
CA GLY A 105 -13.18 11.41 -6.06
C GLY A 105 -12.61 12.60 -6.82
N ASP A 106 -13.26 13.04 -7.91
CA ASP A 106 -12.79 14.14 -8.75
C ASP A 106 -12.65 15.46 -7.99
N ARG A 107 -11.77 16.32 -8.50
CA ARG A 107 -11.51 17.65 -7.90
C ARG A 107 -12.78 18.50 -7.89
N VAL A 108 -13.56 18.40 -8.96
CA VAL A 108 -14.88 19.00 -9.13
C VAL A 108 -15.76 17.88 -9.69
N PRO A 109 -16.54 17.18 -8.86
CA PRO A 109 -17.40 16.12 -9.35
C PRO A 109 -18.46 16.73 -10.27
N SER A 110 -18.73 16.05 -11.38
CA SER A 110 -19.83 16.42 -12.27
C SER A 110 -21.16 16.34 -11.51
N PRO A 111 -22.18 17.15 -11.83
CA PRO A 111 -23.51 16.98 -11.28
C PRO A 111 -24.02 15.55 -11.49
N LEU A 112 -24.80 15.05 -10.53
CA LEU A 112 -25.47 13.76 -10.69
C LEU A 112 -26.46 13.84 -11.85
N CYS A 113 -26.45 12.82 -12.70
CA CYS A 113 -27.45 12.69 -13.74
C CYS A 113 -28.65 11.91 -13.21
N TRP A 114 -29.73 11.93 -13.98
CA TRP A 114 -30.96 11.25 -13.61
C TRP A 114 -30.75 9.74 -13.36
N ALA A 115 -29.92 9.08 -14.16
CA ALA A 115 -29.63 7.64 -14.05
C ALA A 115 -28.70 7.26 -12.88
N ASP A 116 -28.23 8.23 -12.09
CA ASP A 116 -27.41 7.97 -10.90
C ASP A 116 -28.26 7.61 -9.69
N ARG A 117 -29.54 8.01 -9.67
CA ARG A 117 -30.48 7.76 -8.57
C ARG A 117 -31.26 6.50 -8.85
N PHE A 118 -31.28 5.57 -7.90
CA PHE A 118 -32.03 4.33 -8.03
C PHE A 118 -33.54 4.59 -8.09
N PHE A 119 -34.02 5.59 -7.33
CA PHE A 119 -35.43 5.95 -7.26
C PHE A 119 -35.90 7.05 -8.24
N ALA A 120 -35.12 7.42 -9.26
CA ALA A 120 -35.44 8.58 -10.09
C ALA A 120 -36.56 8.41 -11.14
N GLY A 121 -37.09 7.20 -11.35
CA GLY A 121 -38.26 6.93 -12.21
C GLY A 121 -37.88 6.27 -13.54
N PRO A 122 -38.64 6.48 -14.62
CA PRO A 122 -38.13 6.46 -16.00
C PRO A 122 -37.47 7.80 -16.37
N ALA A 123 -36.53 7.78 -17.31
CA ALA A 123 -35.82 8.98 -17.72
C ALA A 123 -36.83 10.03 -18.23
N PRO A 124 -36.68 11.31 -17.86
CA PRO A 124 -37.49 12.35 -18.47
C PRO A 124 -37.21 12.33 -19.97
N VAL A 125 -38.26 12.11 -20.77
CA VAL A 125 -38.14 12.22 -22.23
C VAL A 125 -37.91 13.70 -22.54
N GLU A 126 -36.73 14.03 -23.06
CA GLU A 126 -36.51 15.35 -23.64
C GLU A 126 -37.42 15.47 -24.86
N MET A 127 -38.50 16.23 -24.72
CA MET A 127 -39.42 16.52 -25.81
C MET A 127 -38.68 17.38 -26.83
N ASN A 128 -38.61 16.94 -28.09
CA ASN A 128 -38.06 17.75 -29.17
C ASN A 128 -38.75 19.12 -29.17
N GLU A 129 -37.98 20.21 -29.17
CA GLU A 129 -38.48 21.59 -29.12
C GLU A 129 -39.49 21.88 -30.24
N ASP A 130 -39.36 21.23 -31.40
CA ASP A 130 -40.31 21.34 -32.50
C ASP A 130 -41.69 20.72 -32.18
N LEU A 131 -41.70 19.59 -31.47
CA LEU A 131 -42.92 18.92 -31.02
C LEU A 131 -43.61 19.69 -29.89
N LYS A 132 -42.82 20.33 -29.04
CA LYS A 132 -43.33 21.17 -27.94
C LYS A 132 -44.10 22.38 -28.46
N ALA A 133 -43.63 23.01 -29.53
CA ALA A 133 -44.34 24.10 -30.19
C ALA A 133 -45.67 23.65 -30.80
N GLU A 134 -45.73 22.45 -31.38
CA GLU A 134 -46.94 21.90 -32.01
C GLU A 134 -47.99 21.50 -30.96
N TYR A 135 -47.59 20.90 -29.83
CA TYR A 135 -48.48 20.57 -28.71
C TYR A 135 -49.16 21.81 -28.13
N VAL A 136 -48.39 22.88 -27.91
CA VAL A 136 -48.92 24.16 -27.42
C VAL A 136 -49.89 24.77 -28.45
N ARG A 137 -49.57 24.66 -29.75
CA ARG A 137 -50.43 25.16 -30.83
C ARG A 137 -51.78 24.44 -30.90
N GLN A 138 -51.81 23.16 -30.53
CA GLN A 138 -53.03 22.35 -30.48
C GLN A 138 -53.82 22.48 -29.17
N GLY A 139 -53.41 23.37 -28.26
CA GLY A 139 -54.14 23.67 -27.02
C GLY A 139 -54.03 22.58 -25.95
N PHE A 140 -53.07 21.66 -26.09
CA PHE A 140 -52.75 20.70 -25.05
C PHE A 140 -51.81 21.34 -24.02
N GLU A 141 -52.15 21.24 -22.73
CA GLU A 141 -51.12 21.43 -21.70
C GLU A 141 -50.10 20.30 -21.83
N PRO A 142 -48.78 20.56 -21.74
CA PRO A 142 -47.77 19.50 -21.75
C PRO A 142 -47.95 18.63 -20.49
N ALA A 143 -48.84 17.64 -20.56
CA ALA A 143 -49.06 16.70 -19.48
C ALA A 143 -47.82 15.81 -19.35
N GLN A 144 -47.21 15.91 -18.18
CA GLN A 144 -46.09 15.13 -17.67
C GLN A 144 -46.37 13.63 -17.64
N ILE A 145 -45.45 12.84 -18.24
CA ILE A 145 -45.09 11.40 -18.00
C ILE A 145 -46.30 10.42 -18.14
N VAL A 146 -46.27 9.26 -18.80
CA VAL A 146 -45.38 8.08 -18.68
C VAL A 146 -45.69 7.13 -19.83
N GLU A 147 -44.70 6.39 -20.35
CA GLU A 147 -44.87 4.94 -20.48
C GLU A 147 -43.52 4.19 -20.40
N GLY A 148 -43.43 3.39 -19.34
CA GLY A 148 -42.36 2.49 -18.95
C GLY A 148 -42.72 1.98 -17.55
N PRO A 149 -42.64 0.66 -17.26
CA PRO A 149 -43.17 0.12 -16.02
C PRO A 149 -42.25 0.51 -14.85
N VAL A 150 -42.55 1.62 -14.17
CA VAL A 150 -41.71 2.13 -13.06
C VAL A 150 -42.46 2.51 -11.78
N PRO A 151 -43.79 2.66 -11.69
CA PRO A 151 -44.44 2.84 -10.38
C PRO A 151 -44.29 1.61 -9.48
N PHE A 152 -44.58 0.41 -9.99
CA PHE A 152 -44.66 -0.80 -9.17
C PHE A 152 -43.30 -1.23 -8.60
N GLU A 153 -42.24 -1.28 -9.41
CA GLU A 153 -40.90 -1.66 -8.94
C GLU A 153 -40.33 -0.64 -7.95
N GLN A 154 -40.60 0.65 -8.13
CA GLN A 154 -40.18 1.67 -7.17
C GLN A 154 -40.93 1.61 -5.86
N THR A 155 -42.26 1.44 -5.90
CA THR A 155 -43.04 1.21 -4.67
C THR A 155 -42.59 -0.08 -3.99
N LEU A 156 -42.33 -1.14 -4.75
CA LEU A 156 -41.82 -2.40 -4.22
C LEU A 156 -40.45 -2.23 -3.56
N TRP A 157 -39.54 -1.46 -4.16
CA TRP A 157 -38.24 -1.19 -3.56
C TRP A 157 -38.32 -0.25 -2.36
N LYS A 158 -39.19 0.76 -2.38
CA LYS A 158 -39.47 1.58 -1.20
C LYS A 158 -40.02 0.73 -0.06
N ASP A 159 -41.00 -0.14 -0.35
CA ASP A 159 -41.55 -1.08 0.62
C ASP A 159 -40.49 -2.05 1.14
N ARG A 160 -39.61 -2.56 0.27
CA ARG A 160 -38.48 -3.42 0.64
C ARG A 160 -37.49 -2.72 1.56
N LEU A 161 -37.09 -1.49 1.23
CA LEU A 161 -36.16 -0.70 2.05
C LEU A 161 -36.83 -0.24 3.34
N GLU A 162 -38.10 0.12 3.33
CA GLU A 162 -38.87 0.43 4.55
C GLU A 162 -39.03 -0.79 5.43
N ALA A 163 -39.37 -1.95 4.86
CA ALA A 163 -39.43 -3.21 5.58
C ALA A 163 -38.05 -3.59 6.15
N GLN A 164 -36.97 -3.32 5.41
CA GLN A 164 -35.62 -3.48 5.91
C GLN A 164 -35.33 -2.50 7.05
N ASN A 165 -35.66 -1.23 6.92
CA ASN A 165 -35.49 -0.23 7.99
C ASN A 165 -36.34 -0.55 9.23
N ARG A 166 -37.50 -1.23 9.05
CA ARG A 166 -38.36 -1.72 10.13
C ARG A 166 -37.87 -3.03 10.76
N ARG A 167 -37.24 -3.92 9.97
CA ARG A 167 -36.80 -5.28 10.38
C ARG A 167 -35.37 -5.33 10.85
N THR A 168 -34.52 -4.46 10.35
CA THR A 168 -33.35 -4.05 11.10
C THR A 168 -33.99 -3.48 12.37
N PRO A 169 -33.80 -4.08 13.55
CA PRO A 169 -33.93 -3.28 14.75
C PRO A 169 -32.97 -2.07 14.57
N GLU A 170 -32.73 -1.27 15.57
CA GLU A 170 -31.36 -0.78 15.64
C GLU A 170 -30.48 -2.04 15.80
N ALA A 171 -30.13 -2.73 14.69
CA ALA A 171 -28.89 -3.48 14.64
C ALA A 171 -27.93 -2.43 15.16
N GLY A 172 -27.46 -2.63 16.40
CA GLY A 172 -26.72 -1.59 17.08
C GLY A 172 -25.66 -1.15 16.09
N VAL A 173 -25.30 0.14 16.04
CA VAL A 173 -24.28 0.62 15.10
C VAL A 173 -23.05 -0.35 15.08
N ASP A 174 -22.82 -1.00 16.22
CA ASP A 174 -21.92 -2.09 16.57
C ASP A 174 -22.08 -3.45 15.82
N ASP A 175 -23.15 -3.71 15.09
CA ASP A 175 -23.41 -4.95 14.34
C ASP A 175 -23.05 -4.85 12.86
N THR A 176 -22.74 -3.65 12.38
CA THR A 176 -22.43 -3.41 10.96
C THR A 176 -21.01 -3.83 10.61
N PHE A 177 -20.78 -4.19 9.35
CA PHE A 177 -19.44 -4.44 8.81
C PHE A 177 -18.50 -3.26 9.07
N MET A 178 -18.96 -2.03 8.83
CA MET A 178 -18.15 -0.83 9.03
C MET A 178 -17.68 -0.67 10.48
N SER A 179 -18.59 -0.79 11.45
CA SER A 179 -18.25 -0.62 12.87
C SER A 179 -17.26 -1.70 13.35
N ASN A 180 -17.54 -2.96 13.01
CA ASN A 180 -16.68 -4.08 13.40
C ASN A 180 -15.30 -4.04 12.71
N VAL A 181 -15.23 -3.59 11.46
CA VAL A 181 -13.94 -3.39 10.78
C VAL A 181 -13.14 -2.27 11.45
N GLU A 182 -13.76 -1.15 11.82
CA GLU A 182 -13.05 -0.09 12.56
C GLU A 182 -12.60 -0.54 13.95
N GLN A 183 -13.40 -1.32 14.67
CA GLN A 183 -13.00 -1.93 15.95
C GLN A 183 -11.78 -2.83 15.75
N PHE A 184 -11.85 -3.78 14.80
CA PHE A 184 -10.74 -4.67 14.47
C PHE A 184 -9.47 -3.88 14.09
N LEU A 185 -9.60 -2.86 13.25
CA LEU A 185 -8.46 -2.02 12.85
C LEU A 185 -7.92 -1.19 14.00
N SER A 186 -8.76 -0.74 14.95
CA SER A 186 -8.35 -0.07 16.17
C SER A 186 -7.47 -0.96 17.05
N GLU A 187 -7.83 -2.24 17.21
CA GLU A 187 -6.99 -3.21 17.90
C GLU A 187 -5.65 -3.41 17.18
N LYS A 188 -5.66 -3.52 15.84
CA LYS A 188 -4.41 -3.61 15.07
C LYS A 188 -3.54 -2.36 15.18
N ARG A 189 -4.13 -1.17 15.33
CA ARG A 189 -3.38 0.07 15.62
C ARG A 189 -2.76 0.02 17.02
N THR A 190 -3.45 -0.54 18.00
CA THR A 190 -2.92 -0.76 19.35
C THR A 190 -1.75 -1.75 19.35
N GLU A 191 -1.86 -2.85 18.59
CA GLU A 191 -0.75 -3.79 18.38
C GLU A 191 0.47 -3.12 17.72
N VAL A 192 0.26 -2.15 16.82
CA VAL A 192 1.34 -1.35 16.24
C VAL A 192 2.01 -0.47 17.30
N ALA A 193 1.25 0.21 18.15
CA ALA A 193 1.77 1.02 19.24
C ALA A 193 2.57 0.18 20.24
N ALA A 194 2.15 -1.07 20.48
CA ALA A 194 2.84 -2.04 21.33
C ALA A 194 4.01 -2.77 20.63
N GLY A 195 4.31 -2.46 19.36
CA GLY A 195 5.40 -3.10 18.61
C GLY A 195 5.14 -4.57 18.21
N GLN A 196 3.92 -5.07 18.38
CA GLN A 196 3.52 -6.45 18.03
C GLN A 196 3.18 -6.60 16.54
N LEU A 197 2.75 -5.51 15.90
CA LEU A 197 2.39 -5.46 14.49
C LEU A 197 3.13 -4.31 13.78
N SER A 198 3.48 -4.48 12.51
CA SER A 198 4.03 -3.37 11.73
C SER A 198 2.93 -2.44 11.21
N ALA A 199 3.21 -1.14 11.16
CA ALA A 199 2.29 -0.15 10.60
C ALA A 199 1.84 -0.50 9.17
N ALA A 200 2.76 -1.04 8.35
CA ALA A 200 2.43 -1.48 6.99
C ALA A 200 1.45 -2.66 6.96
N ARG A 201 1.51 -3.58 7.93
CA ARG A 201 0.56 -4.69 7.98
C ARG A 201 -0.84 -4.20 8.39
N ALA A 202 -0.93 -3.29 9.36
CA ALA A 202 -2.21 -2.67 9.73
C ALA A 202 -2.85 -1.92 8.55
N ASP A 203 -2.08 -1.11 7.82
CA ASP A 203 -2.59 -0.40 6.64
C ASP A 203 -2.99 -1.37 5.51
N THR A 204 -2.28 -2.47 5.32
CA THR A 204 -2.66 -3.52 4.37
C THR A 204 -4.01 -4.14 4.73
N LEU A 205 -4.24 -4.45 6.01
CA LEU A 205 -5.53 -4.96 6.49
C LEU A 205 -6.65 -3.96 6.22
N ARG A 206 -6.43 -2.67 6.50
CA ARG A 206 -7.39 -1.60 6.20
C ARG A 206 -7.78 -1.57 4.72
N VAL A 207 -6.79 -1.57 3.82
CA VAL A 207 -7.04 -1.56 2.37
C VAL A 207 -7.81 -2.80 1.92
N HIS A 208 -7.44 -3.98 2.42
CA HIS A 208 -8.12 -5.22 2.05
C HIS A 208 -9.55 -5.28 2.57
N LEU A 209 -9.80 -4.85 3.81
CA LEU A 209 -11.13 -4.85 4.39
C LEU A 209 -12.06 -3.79 3.78
N ASP A 210 -11.51 -2.69 3.22
CA ASP A 210 -12.31 -1.77 2.41
C ASP A 210 -12.87 -2.45 1.15
N VAL A 211 -12.09 -3.32 0.49
CA VAL A 211 -12.59 -4.14 -0.64
C VAL A 211 -13.71 -5.09 -0.18
N VAL A 212 -13.57 -5.68 1.01
CA VAL A 212 -14.62 -6.54 1.60
C VAL A 212 -15.89 -5.75 1.87
N MET A 213 -15.78 -4.56 2.47
CA MET A 213 -16.93 -3.70 2.77
C MET A 213 -17.65 -3.23 1.50
N LYS A 214 -16.90 -2.94 0.43
CA LYS A 214 -17.50 -2.61 -0.89
C LYS A 214 -18.26 -3.79 -1.49
N PHE A 215 -17.82 -5.02 -1.25
CA PHE A 215 -18.52 -6.22 -1.73
C PHE A 215 -19.77 -6.55 -0.90
N THR A 216 -19.62 -6.51 0.43
CA THR A 216 -20.66 -6.93 1.40
C THR A 216 -21.72 -5.87 1.66
N GLY A 217 -21.38 -4.59 1.46
CA GLY A 217 -22.15 -3.44 1.94
C GLY A 217 -21.67 -2.98 3.32
N ARG A 218 -21.41 -1.68 3.47
CA ARG A 218 -20.86 -1.11 4.72
C ARG A 218 -21.80 -1.26 5.92
N THR A 219 -23.10 -1.20 5.65
CA THR A 219 -24.19 -1.25 6.63
C THR A 219 -24.74 -2.65 6.85
N THR A 220 -24.29 -3.64 6.08
CA THR A 220 -24.70 -5.03 6.24
C THR A 220 -24.29 -5.54 7.62
N SER A 221 -25.17 -6.29 8.28
CA SER A 221 -24.85 -6.90 9.57
C SER A 221 -23.84 -8.02 9.42
N VAL A 222 -22.81 -8.05 10.27
CA VAL A 222 -21.81 -9.13 10.28
C VAL A 222 -22.38 -10.47 10.74
N CYS A 223 -23.49 -10.47 11.49
CA CYS A 223 -24.13 -11.67 12.02
C CYS A 223 -24.72 -12.56 10.90
N LYS A 224 -24.95 -11.99 9.72
CA LYS A 224 -25.49 -12.70 8.55
C LYS A 224 -24.42 -13.37 7.69
N VAL A 225 -23.14 -13.20 8.03
CA VAL A 225 -22.05 -13.74 7.22
C VAL A 225 -21.96 -15.24 7.35
N ASP A 226 -22.09 -15.92 6.23
CA ASP A 226 -22.17 -17.37 6.16
C ASP A 226 -21.24 -17.97 5.08
N ALA A 227 -21.41 -19.27 4.81
CA ALA A 227 -20.66 -19.97 3.76
C ALA A 227 -20.95 -19.44 2.35
N SER A 228 -22.19 -18.98 2.11
CA SER A 228 -22.59 -18.38 0.82
C SER A 228 -21.86 -17.07 0.59
N THR A 229 -21.86 -16.17 1.59
CA THR A 229 -21.19 -14.88 1.57
C THR A 229 -19.70 -15.03 1.24
N LEU A 230 -19.01 -15.96 1.91
CA LEU A 230 -17.58 -16.21 1.67
C LEU A 230 -17.33 -16.78 0.26
N SER A 231 -18.23 -17.62 -0.26
CA SER A 231 -18.18 -18.17 -1.62
C SER A 231 -18.39 -17.08 -2.67
N GLY A 232 -19.41 -16.24 -2.49
CA GLY A 232 -19.71 -15.09 -3.33
C GLY A 232 -18.53 -14.13 -3.40
N PHE A 233 -17.92 -13.80 -2.25
CA PHE A 233 -16.75 -12.91 -2.23
C PHE A 233 -15.55 -13.51 -2.98
N ARG A 234 -15.29 -14.81 -2.79
CA ARG A 234 -14.23 -15.48 -3.54
C ARG A 234 -14.48 -15.42 -5.05
N ASN A 235 -15.71 -15.65 -5.49
CA ASN A 235 -16.08 -15.60 -6.90
C ASN A 235 -15.93 -14.18 -7.46
N HIS A 236 -16.33 -13.16 -6.70
CA HIS A 236 -16.07 -11.76 -7.05
C HIS A 236 -14.57 -11.51 -7.24
N LEU A 237 -13.70 -11.95 -6.32
CA LEU A 237 -12.26 -11.82 -6.47
C LEU A 237 -11.71 -12.54 -7.72
N LEU A 238 -12.25 -13.71 -8.07
CA LEU A 238 -11.89 -14.42 -9.31
C LEU A 238 -12.33 -13.65 -10.56
N GLN A 239 -13.51 -13.02 -10.55
CA GLN A 239 -13.95 -12.16 -11.65
C GLN A 239 -13.02 -10.95 -11.81
N GLN A 240 -12.58 -10.32 -10.71
CA GLN A 240 -11.61 -9.22 -10.75
C GLN A 240 -10.24 -9.66 -11.30
N ILE A 241 -9.84 -10.92 -11.06
CA ILE A 241 -8.64 -11.51 -11.68
C ILE A 241 -8.84 -11.67 -13.18
N THR A 242 -9.96 -12.27 -13.61
CA THR A 242 -10.26 -12.46 -15.04
C THR A 242 -10.34 -11.14 -15.79
N ALA A 243 -10.86 -10.09 -15.16
CA ALA A 243 -10.91 -8.74 -15.70
C ALA A 243 -9.55 -8.02 -15.71
N GLY A 244 -8.47 -8.63 -15.24
CA GLY A 244 -7.14 -8.03 -15.17
C GLY A 244 -6.99 -6.93 -14.12
N LYS A 245 -8.03 -6.68 -13.30
CA LYS A 245 -8.02 -5.67 -12.24
C LYS A 245 -7.16 -6.11 -11.06
N PHE A 246 -7.21 -7.40 -10.69
CA PHE A 246 -6.43 -7.97 -9.58
C PHE A 246 -5.43 -9.03 -10.03
N SER A 247 -4.29 -9.09 -9.34
CA SER A 247 -3.39 -10.24 -9.44
C SER A 247 -3.82 -11.37 -8.50
N ASN A 248 -3.48 -12.62 -8.84
CA ASN A 248 -3.74 -13.78 -7.98
C ASN A 248 -3.20 -13.62 -6.55
N SER A 249 -2.00 -13.03 -6.39
CA SER A 249 -1.42 -12.82 -5.05
C SER A 249 -2.22 -11.80 -4.27
N TYR A 250 -2.63 -10.71 -4.90
CA TYR A 250 -3.39 -9.65 -4.24
C TYR A 250 -4.77 -10.14 -3.80
N ALA A 251 -5.51 -10.79 -4.69
CA ALA A 251 -6.80 -11.40 -4.38
C ALA A 251 -6.69 -12.46 -3.26
N HIS A 252 -5.65 -13.30 -3.28
CA HIS A 252 -5.36 -14.22 -2.19
C HIS A 252 -5.17 -13.50 -0.85
N ASP A 253 -4.38 -12.43 -0.82
CA ASP A 253 -4.06 -11.71 0.40
C ASP A 253 -5.30 -10.95 0.95
N ILE A 254 -6.18 -10.45 0.08
CA ILE A 254 -7.49 -9.90 0.45
C ILE A 254 -8.36 -10.98 1.10
N LEU A 255 -8.54 -12.12 0.42
CA LEU A 255 -9.35 -13.23 0.95
C LEU A 255 -8.82 -13.74 2.28
N SER A 256 -7.50 -13.85 2.43
CA SER A 256 -6.85 -14.21 3.69
C SER A 256 -7.13 -13.20 4.80
N SER A 257 -7.15 -11.91 4.48
CA SER A 257 -7.47 -10.84 5.43
C SER A 257 -8.94 -10.90 5.86
N PHE A 258 -9.86 -11.17 4.93
CA PHE A 258 -11.27 -11.37 5.25
C PHE A 258 -11.47 -12.57 6.17
N LYS A 259 -10.87 -13.73 5.87
CA LYS A 259 -10.93 -14.91 6.75
C LYS A 259 -10.35 -14.62 8.15
N SER A 260 -9.27 -13.84 8.23
CA SER A 260 -8.71 -13.42 9.52
C SER A 260 -9.69 -12.56 10.32
N PHE A 261 -10.40 -11.65 9.65
CA PHE A 261 -11.43 -10.82 10.28
C PHE A 261 -12.62 -11.65 10.77
N LEU A 262 -13.09 -12.63 9.98
CA LEU A 262 -14.16 -13.54 10.42
C LEU A 262 -13.77 -14.40 11.63
N ARG A 263 -12.50 -14.86 11.68
CA ARG A 263 -11.99 -15.55 12.87
C ARG A 263 -11.92 -14.65 14.10
N TRP A 264 -11.55 -13.39 13.92
CA TRP A 264 -11.59 -12.42 15.00
C TRP A 264 -13.03 -12.18 15.46
N LEU A 265 -13.98 -11.99 14.55
CA LEU A 265 -15.40 -11.86 14.90
C LEU A 265 -15.90 -13.04 15.74
N ALA A 266 -15.61 -14.28 15.35
CA ALA A 266 -16.08 -15.45 16.10
C ALA A 266 -15.35 -15.68 17.44
N ASN A 267 -14.06 -15.33 17.53
CA ASN A 267 -13.24 -15.67 18.71
C ASN A 267 -13.12 -14.53 19.72
N ASN A 268 -13.34 -13.28 19.30
CA ASN A 268 -13.12 -12.08 20.08
C ASN A 268 -14.39 -11.25 20.27
N THR A 269 -15.49 -11.63 19.64
CA THR A 269 -16.79 -10.96 19.77
C THR A 269 -17.91 -12.00 19.81
N ASP A 270 -19.08 -11.62 20.29
CA ASP A 270 -20.28 -12.47 20.28
C ASP A 270 -21.14 -12.27 19.01
N LYS A 271 -20.58 -11.63 17.97
CA LYS A 271 -21.33 -11.26 16.76
C LYS A 271 -21.49 -12.42 15.76
N LEU A 272 -20.60 -13.40 15.80
CA LEU A 272 -20.62 -14.53 14.88
C LEU A 272 -20.55 -15.84 15.66
N GLU A 273 -21.71 -16.46 15.89
CA GLU A 273 -21.84 -17.69 16.68
C GLU A 273 -21.01 -18.85 16.11
N HIS A 274 -20.97 -18.96 14.77
CA HIS A 274 -20.24 -20.01 14.07
C HIS A 274 -19.47 -19.47 12.86
N LEU A 275 -18.24 -19.93 12.69
CA LEU A 275 -17.48 -19.66 11.47
C LEU A 275 -18.14 -20.27 10.24
N PRO A 276 -18.06 -19.62 9.06
CA PRO A 276 -18.53 -20.21 7.81
C PRO A 276 -17.91 -21.60 7.58
N LYS A 277 -18.75 -22.61 7.33
CA LYS A 277 -18.34 -24.02 7.21
C LYS A 277 -17.24 -24.26 6.15
N ASN A 278 -17.20 -23.42 5.12
CA ASN A 278 -16.23 -23.49 4.02
C ASN A 278 -14.94 -22.69 4.27
N ILE A 279 -14.74 -22.06 5.44
CA ILE A 279 -13.60 -21.15 5.68
C ILE A 279 -12.24 -21.84 5.49
N GLU A 280 -12.13 -23.12 5.86
CA GLU A 280 -10.92 -23.94 5.71
C GLU A 280 -10.91 -24.82 4.45
N ASP A 281 -11.98 -24.80 3.64
CA ASP A 281 -12.05 -25.64 2.44
C ASP A 281 -10.91 -25.28 1.46
N LYS A 282 -10.24 -26.31 0.94
CA LYS A 282 -9.19 -26.17 -0.09
C LYS A 282 -9.73 -25.49 -1.35
N ARG A 283 -11.02 -25.68 -1.69
CA ARG A 283 -11.70 -24.98 -2.80
C ARG A 283 -11.78 -23.49 -2.56
N MET A 284 -11.82 -23.05 -1.30
CA MET A 284 -11.85 -21.65 -0.90
C MET A 284 -10.46 -20.97 -0.91
N ARG A 285 -9.51 -21.52 -1.66
CA ARG A 285 -8.18 -20.94 -1.88
C ARG A 285 -8.10 -20.28 -3.25
N ILE A 286 -7.34 -19.19 -3.32
CA ILE A 286 -6.90 -18.56 -4.57
C ILE A 286 -5.41 -18.91 -4.70
N ALA A 287 -5.04 -19.62 -5.76
CA ALA A 287 -3.67 -20.07 -5.96
C ALA A 287 -2.77 -18.89 -6.33
N LYS A 288 -1.64 -18.74 -5.62
CA LYS A 288 -0.63 -17.74 -6.00
C LYS A 288 0.13 -18.27 -7.23
N LYS A 289 0.09 -17.53 -8.34
CA LYS A 289 0.93 -17.83 -9.50
C LYS A 289 2.39 -17.64 -9.09
N LYS A 290 3.21 -18.68 -9.18
CA LYS A 290 4.65 -18.59 -8.93
C LYS A 290 5.26 -17.83 -10.10
N GLY A 291 5.61 -16.57 -9.89
CA GLY A 291 6.31 -15.77 -10.91
C GLY A 291 7.74 -16.25 -11.08
N GLU A 292 8.29 -16.07 -12.29
CA GLU A 292 9.71 -16.28 -12.54
C GLU A 292 10.56 -15.34 -11.69
N THR A 293 11.69 -15.85 -11.21
CA THR A 293 12.62 -15.06 -10.41
C THR A 293 13.38 -14.12 -11.32
N LYS A 294 12.94 -12.86 -11.40
CA LYS A 294 13.72 -11.80 -12.07
C LYS A 294 15.08 -11.64 -11.38
N VAL A 295 16.15 -11.83 -12.14
CA VAL A 295 17.56 -11.57 -11.79
C VAL A 295 18.16 -10.61 -12.83
N LEU A 296 19.28 -10.00 -12.50
CA LEU A 296 20.06 -9.18 -13.43
C LEU A 296 21.19 -9.99 -14.06
N GLU A 297 21.49 -9.69 -15.32
CA GLU A 297 22.69 -10.18 -15.97
C GLU A 297 23.93 -9.41 -15.47
N ILE A 298 25.10 -10.04 -15.55
CA ILE A 298 26.37 -9.45 -15.09
C ILE A 298 26.64 -8.09 -15.78
N PRO A 299 26.47 -7.94 -17.13
CA PRO A 299 26.68 -6.64 -17.78
C PRO A 299 25.75 -5.55 -17.25
N GLN A 300 24.49 -5.89 -16.91
CA GLN A 300 23.55 -4.94 -16.31
C GLN A 300 24.02 -4.50 -14.93
N VAL A 301 24.53 -5.42 -14.10
CA VAL A 301 25.10 -5.10 -12.77
C VAL A 301 26.28 -4.14 -12.90
N GLN A 302 27.18 -4.38 -13.85
CA GLN A 302 28.32 -3.51 -14.10
C GLN A 302 27.90 -2.13 -14.57
N GLU A 303 26.89 -2.04 -15.43
CA GLU A 303 26.36 -0.78 -15.96
C GLU A 303 25.71 0.07 -14.86
N ILE A 304 24.86 -0.53 -14.02
CA ILE A 304 24.25 0.21 -12.89
C ILE A 304 25.32 0.67 -11.89
N LEU A 305 26.36 -0.12 -11.64
CA LEU A 305 27.48 0.29 -10.80
C LEU A 305 28.25 1.45 -11.42
N LYS A 306 28.45 1.47 -12.74
CA LYS A 306 29.13 2.58 -13.42
C LYS A 306 28.39 3.90 -13.25
N LYS A 307 27.07 3.89 -13.46
CA LYS A 307 26.19 5.08 -13.42
C LYS A 307 25.78 5.52 -12.00
N ALA A 308 25.95 4.66 -11.00
CA ALA A 308 25.54 4.96 -9.64
C ALA A 308 26.40 6.07 -8.97
N THR A 309 25.75 6.92 -8.17
CA THR A 309 26.45 7.82 -7.24
C THR A 309 27.21 7.01 -6.18
N THR A 310 28.20 7.61 -5.51
CA THR A 310 28.96 6.98 -4.41
C THR A 310 28.05 6.27 -3.39
N ARG A 311 27.03 6.98 -2.90
CA ARG A 311 26.06 6.44 -1.93
C ARG A 311 25.23 5.30 -2.53
N THR A 312 24.72 5.48 -3.76
CA THR A 312 23.91 4.44 -4.41
C THR A 312 24.73 3.19 -4.72
N LYS A 313 26.01 3.34 -5.09
CA LYS A 313 26.96 2.23 -5.26
C LYS A 313 27.04 1.41 -3.99
N LEU A 314 27.22 2.05 -2.83
CA LEU A 314 27.23 1.33 -1.55
C LEU A 314 25.96 0.51 -1.34
N TYR A 315 24.77 1.07 -1.61
CA TYR A 315 23.52 0.31 -1.47
C TYR A 315 23.46 -0.90 -2.40
N ILE A 316 23.91 -0.76 -3.65
CA ILE A 316 23.96 -1.86 -4.61
C ILE A 316 24.91 -2.95 -4.10
N LEU A 317 26.12 -2.56 -3.69
CA LEU A 317 27.13 -3.48 -3.19
C LEU A 317 26.68 -4.21 -1.93
N LEU A 318 26.05 -3.54 -0.96
CA LEU A 318 25.49 -4.22 0.23
C LEU A 318 24.38 -5.22 -0.15
N GLY A 319 23.59 -4.92 -1.18
CA GLY A 319 22.58 -5.84 -1.70
C GLY A 319 23.18 -7.06 -2.41
N LEU A 320 24.30 -6.90 -3.13
CA LEU A 320 24.99 -7.97 -3.85
C LEU A 320 25.93 -8.79 -2.95
N ASN A 321 26.64 -8.15 -2.04
CA ASN A 321 27.69 -8.73 -1.18
C ASN A 321 27.09 -9.42 0.06
N CYS A 322 26.03 -8.85 0.64
CA CYS A 322 25.50 -9.28 1.94
C CYS A 322 24.00 -9.57 1.91
N ALA A 323 23.41 -9.72 0.71
CA ALA A 323 21.98 -9.96 0.50
C ALA A 323 21.02 -8.96 1.19
N MET A 324 21.50 -7.76 1.55
CA MET A 324 20.75 -6.83 2.39
C MET A 324 19.53 -6.25 1.67
N THR A 325 18.41 -6.14 2.39
CA THR A 325 17.26 -5.31 1.99
C THR A 325 17.42 -3.87 2.47
N GLN A 326 16.50 -2.99 2.05
CA GLN A 326 16.46 -1.60 2.52
C GLN A 326 16.36 -1.50 4.05
N GLN A 327 15.61 -2.43 4.66
CA GLN A 327 15.46 -2.47 6.12
C GLN A 327 16.76 -2.92 6.78
N ASP A 328 17.40 -3.94 6.23
CA ASP A 328 18.68 -4.46 6.73
C ASP A 328 19.76 -3.37 6.70
N MET A 329 19.85 -2.58 5.62
CA MET A 329 20.76 -1.43 5.53
C MET A 329 20.40 -0.30 6.50
N SER A 330 19.10 -0.07 6.73
CA SER A 330 18.63 0.98 7.64
C SER A 330 18.90 0.64 9.11
N ASP A 331 18.92 -0.64 9.45
CA ASP A 331 19.06 -1.12 10.82
C ASP A 331 20.50 -1.55 11.16
N LEU A 332 21.43 -1.54 10.21
CA LEU A 332 22.82 -1.96 10.44
C LEU A 332 23.43 -1.17 11.61
N LEU A 333 23.88 -1.90 12.63
CA LEU A 333 24.48 -1.35 13.85
C LEU A 333 26.00 -1.22 13.71
N PRO A 334 26.64 -0.21 14.34
CA PRO A 334 28.10 -0.08 14.29
C PRO A 334 28.86 -1.31 14.79
N ASP A 335 28.33 -2.01 15.80
CA ASP A 335 28.94 -3.19 16.42
C ASP A 335 28.75 -4.47 15.58
N GLU A 336 27.87 -4.45 14.58
CA GLU A 336 27.75 -5.54 13.60
C GLU A 336 28.85 -5.48 12.52
N VAL A 337 29.67 -4.44 12.52
CA VAL A 337 30.74 -4.22 11.53
C VAL A 337 32.10 -4.33 12.20
N ASP A 338 32.90 -5.31 11.79
CA ASP A 338 34.32 -5.34 12.10
C ASP A 338 35.04 -4.33 11.18
N TRP A 339 35.33 -3.15 11.74
CA TRP A 339 35.99 -2.05 11.04
C TRP A 339 37.48 -2.29 10.77
N THR A 340 38.05 -3.38 11.28
CA THR A 340 39.43 -3.79 11.02
C THR A 340 39.45 -4.87 9.94
N ALA A 341 38.69 -5.95 10.12
CA ALA A 341 38.66 -7.09 9.22
C ALA A 341 37.80 -6.86 7.96
N GLY A 342 36.90 -5.88 7.98
CA GLY A 342 35.97 -5.64 6.88
C GLY A 342 34.91 -6.73 6.77
N VAL A 343 34.34 -7.14 7.90
CA VAL A 343 33.30 -8.17 7.98
C VAL A 343 32.04 -7.58 8.58
N ILE A 344 30.88 -7.98 8.07
CA ILE A 344 29.59 -7.70 8.72
C ILE A 344 29.04 -9.01 9.29
N THR A 345 28.82 -9.06 10.60
CA THR A 345 28.22 -10.20 11.29
C THR A 345 26.90 -9.80 11.90
N ARG A 346 25.81 -10.42 11.47
CA ARG A 346 24.47 -10.01 11.89
C ARG A 346 23.40 -11.09 11.75
N LYS A 347 22.27 -10.84 12.41
CA LYS A 347 20.98 -11.47 12.08
C LYS A 347 20.14 -10.53 11.22
N ARG A 348 19.29 -11.10 10.37
CA ARG A 348 18.36 -10.36 9.53
C ARG A 348 17.33 -9.60 10.36
N SER A 349 17.14 -8.31 10.07
CA SER A 349 16.29 -7.42 10.88
C SER A 349 14.86 -7.91 11.06
N LYS A 350 14.28 -8.54 10.02
CA LYS A 350 12.88 -9.01 10.06
C LYS A 350 12.68 -10.16 11.05
N THR A 351 13.71 -10.96 11.30
CA THR A 351 13.61 -12.26 11.96
C THR A 351 14.62 -12.41 13.10
N ASN A 352 15.36 -11.36 13.46
CA ASN A 352 16.38 -11.35 14.50
C ASN A 352 15.88 -11.82 15.88
N LYS A 353 14.59 -11.65 16.17
CA LYS A 353 13.95 -12.08 17.42
C LYS A 353 13.73 -13.59 17.54
N TYR A 354 13.97 -14.36 16.47
CA TYR A 354 13.81 -15.81 16.48
C TYR A 354 15.18 -16.48 16.62
N ASP A 355 15.33 -17.32 17.63
CA ASP A 355 16.59 -18.03 17.90
C ASP A 355 16.99 -18.97 16.76
N SER A 356 16.01 -19.50 16.03
CA SER A 356 16.24 -20.36 14.88
C SER A 356 16.90 -19.66 13.68
N VAL A 357 16.99 -18.34 13.68
CA VAL A 357 17.58 -17.59 12.56
C VAL A 357 19.09 -17.48 12.79
N PRO A 358 19.91 -17.91 11.81
CA PRO A 358 21.35 -17.92 11.99
C PRO A 358 21.90 -16.50 12.09
N THR A 359 23.04 -16.37 12.77
CA THR A 359 23.89 -15.19 12.64
C THR A 359 24.86 -15.48 11.50
N VAL A 360 24.89 -14.63 10.48
CA VAL A 360 25.72 -14.83 9.30
C VAL A 360 26.80 -13.77 9.25
N SER A 361 28.03 -14.18 8.94
CA SER A 361 29.15 -13.28 8.70
C SER A 361 29.42 -13.13 7.21
N TYR A 362 29.62 -11.90 6.75
CA TYR A 362 29.87 -11.56 5.36
C TYR A 362 31.19 -10.81 5.23
N PRO A 363 32.22 -11.39 4.62
CA PRO A 363 33.40 -10.63 4.24
C PRO A 363 33.01 -9.61 3.18
N LEU A 364 33.40 -8.35 3.40
CA LEU A 364 33.12 -7.28 2.46
C LEU A 364 34.17 -7.27 1.36
N TRP A 365 33.71 -7.08 0.12
CA TRP A 365 34.62 -6.73 -0.96
C TRP A 365 35.29 -5.40 -0.65
N GLU A 366 36.55 -5.24 -1.05
CA GLU A 366 37.33 -4.02 -0.80
C GLU A 366 36.55 -2.74 -1.19
N PRO A 367 35.92 -2.62 -2.40
CA PRO A 367 35.14 -1.43 -2.73
C PRO A 367 33.90 -1.24 -1.85
N THR A 368 33.27 -2.32 -1.39
CA THR A 368 32.12 -2.26 -0.46
C THR A 368 32.56 -1.67 0.87
N PHE A 369 33.66 -2.17 1.42
CA PHE A 369 34.17 -1.74 2.71
C PHE A 369 34.66 -0.29 2.70
N GLU A 370 35.39 0.11 1.66
CA GLU A 370 35.88 1.48 1.52
C GLU A 370 34.72 2.48 1.37
N LEU A 371 33.69 2.13 0.60
CA LEU A 371 32.48 2.96 0.51
C LEU A 371 31.73 2.98 1.84
N LEU A 372 31.65 1.86 2.57
CA LEU A 372 30.99 1.80 3.88
C LEU A 372 31.69 2.71 4.89
N LYS A 373 33.02 2.70 4.96
CA LYS A 373 33.81 3.62 5.81
C LYS A 373 33.55 5.08 5.46
N LYS A 374 33.51 5.40 4.16
CA LYS A 374 33.29 6.77 3.67
C LYS A 374 31.88 7.29 3.99
N GLU A 375 30.89 6.43 3.87
CA GLU A 375 29.47 6.79 3.95
C GLU A 375 28.86 6.52 5.33
N ARG A 376 29.63 6.00 6.29
CA ARG A 376 29.14 5.76 7.65
C ARG A 376 28.74 7.07 8.32
N SER A 377 27.68 6.99 9.12
CA SER A 377 27.27 8.08 9.98
C SER A 377 28.19 8.18 11.21
N SER A 378 28.17 9.32 11.89
CA SER A 378 28.83 9.49 13.20
C SER A 378 27.96 8.98 14.37
N SER A 379 26.76 8.47 14.10
CA SER A 379 25.86 7.96 15.14
C SER A 379 26.37 6.65 15.70
N LYS A 380 26.23 6.48 17.02
CA LYS A 380 26.49 5.21 17.72
C LYS A 380 25.38 4.18 17.52
N GLU A 381 24.20 4.61 17.03
CA GLU A 381 23.05 3.71 16.90
C GLU A 381 22.98 3.02 15.54
N ARG A 382 23.39 3.69 14.46
CA ARG A 382 23.21 3.19 13.08
C ARG A 382 24.38 3.57 12.20
N VAL A 383 24.85 2.60 11.41
CA VAL A 383 25.93 2.83 10.45
C VAL A 383 25.51 3.77 9.34
N LEU A 384 24.28 3.64 8.84
CA LEU A 384 23.82 4.42 7.68
C LEU A 384 22.61 5.27 8.04
N LEU A 385 22.76 6.58 7.88
CA LEU A 385 21.70 7.57 8.00
C LEU A 385 21.56 8.37 6.71
N THR A 386 20.42 9.03 6.54
CA THR A 386 20.22 10.06 5.51
C THR A 386 21.10 11.28 5.80
N SER A 387 21.25 12.17 4.82
CA SER A 387 21.98 13.43 4.98
C SER A 387 21.46 14.32 6.12
N ASN A 388 20.21 14.10 6.54
CA ASN A 388 19.56 14.84 7.62
C ASN A 388 19.59 14.07 8.96
N GLY A 389 20.42 13.02 9.08
CA GLY A 389 20.58 12.22 10.30
C GLY A 389 19.41 11.29 10.62
N LYS A 390 18.45 11.10 9.70
CA LYS A 390 17.32 10.18 9.90
C LYS A 390 17.63 8.78 9.38
N THR A 391 16.97 7.75 9.89
CA THR A 391 17.10 6.38 9.38
C THR A 391 16.74 6.31 7.88
N LEU A 392 17.35 5.37 7.16
CA LEU A 392 17.16 5.23 5.71
C LEU A 392 15.74 4.80 5.35
N LYS A 393 15.12 4.01 6.23
CA LYS A 393 13.75 3.52 6.10
C LYS A 393 12.97 3.79 7.38
N THR A 394 11.79 4.38 7.24
CA THR A 394 10.84 4.58 8.34
C THR A 394 9.44 4.22 7.87
N GLU A 395 8.69 3.55 8.73
CA GLU A 395 7.26 3.32 8.56
C GLU A 395 6.58 3.61 9.89
N ARG A 396 5.63 4.54 9.89
CA ARG A 396 4.86 4.90 11.08
C ARG A 396 3.46 5.32 10.69
N LEU A 397 2.52 5.21 11.62
CA LEU A 397 1.22 5.85 11.49
C LEU A 397 1.34 7.31 11.92
N ASP A 398 0.63 8.21 11.23
CA ASP A 398 0.45 9.58 11.67
C ASP A 398 -0.78 9.74 12.57
N SER A 399 -1.03 10.96 13.04
CA SER A 399 -2.18 11.30 13.88
C SER A 399 -3.53 11.02 13.23
N SER A 400 -3.57 10.85 11.90
CA SER A 400 -4.78 10.52 11.15
C SER A 400 -4.84 9.03 10.79
N ASN A 401 -4.03 8.18 11.47
CA ASN A 401 -3.91 6.75 11.20
C ASN A 401 -3.49 6.39 9.77
N LYS A 402 -2.88 7.34 9.04
CA LYS A 402 -2.35 7.10 7.71
C LYS A 402 -0.89 6.73 7.81
N ILE A 403 -0.46 5.83 6.93
CA ILE A 403 0.93 5.38 6.92
C ILE A 403 1.83 6.44 6.29
N GLN A 404 2.85 6.85 7.05
CA GLN A 404 3.98 7.63 6.55
C GLN A 404 5.16 6.69 6.30
N LYS A 405 5.60 6.63 5.04
CA LYS A 405 6.74 5.84 4.62
C LYS A 405 7.84 6.75 4.08
N THR A 406 9.07 6.52 4.54
CA THR A 406 10.28 7.06 3.90
C THR A 406 11.16 5.87 3.56
N ASP A 407 11.67 5.83 2.34
CA ASP A 407 12.62 4.82 1.89
C ASP A 407 13.64 5.48 0.96
N ALA A 408 14.71 5.99 1.55
CA ALA A 408 15.76 6.70 0.83
C ALA A 408 16.51 5.78 -0.15
N VAL A 409 16.65 4.50 0.20
CA VAL A 409 17.32 3.50 -0.65
C VAL A 409 16.50 3.24 -1.90
N ARG A 410 15.19 2.97 -1.76
CA ARG A 410 14.28 2.78 -2.91
C ARG A 410 14.26 4.00 -3.83
N SER A 411 14.20 5.21 -3.28
CA SER A 411 14.24 6.44 -4.08
C SER A 411 15.55 6.61 -4.85
N SER A 412 16.69 6.20 -4.29
CA SER A 412 17.98 6.24 -4.99
C SER A 412 18.11 5.16 -6.06
N ILE A 413 17.65 3.94 -5.79
CA ILE A 413 17.65 2.84 -6.76
C ILE A 413 16.71 3.15 -7.93
N ARG A 414 15.50 3.67 -7.67
CA ARG A 414 14.56 4.04 -8.74
C ARG A 414 15.15 5.07 -9.69
N ARG A 415 15.75 6.14 -9.17
CA ARG A 415 16.39 7.18 -9.99
C ARG A 415 17.54 6.60 -10.82
N LEU A 416 18.30 5.67 -10.26
CA LEU A 416 19.35 4.99 -10.99
C LEU A 416 18.80 4.07 -12.09
N ALA A 417 17.74 3.30 -11.81
CA ALA A 417 17.07 2.46 -12.79
C ALA A 417 16.60 3.28 -13.99
N GLU A 418 15.95 4.43 -13.74
CA GLU A 418 15.55 5.40 -14.76
C GLU A 418 16.75 5.97 -15.53
N ASN A 419 17.82 6.37 -14.85
CA ASN A 419 19.03 6.92 -15.49
C ASN A 419 19.86 5.89 -16.27
N ALA A 420 19.82 4.63 -15.84
CA ALA A 420 20.55 3.55 -16.47
C ALA A 420 19.78 2.90 -17.63
N ASP A 421 18.48 3.19 -17.73
CA ASP A 421 17.53 2.51 -18.62
C ASP A 421 17.51 0.98 -18.38
N ILE A 422 17.51 0.60 -17.10
CA ILE A 422 17.49 -0.80 -16.66
C ILE A 422 16.39 -0.94 -15.61
N ASP A 423 15.36 -1.75 -15.89
CA ASP A 423 14.31 -2.06 -14.90
C ASP A 423 14.87 -2.99 -13.82
N PHE A 424 15.13 -2.46 -12.64
CA PHE A 424 15.55 -3.28 -11.51
C PHE A 424 15.10 -2.74 -10.15
N THR A 425 15.13 -3.63 -9.17
CA THR A 425 14.88 -3.31 -7.76
C THR A 425 16.02 -3.83 -6.89
N LEU A 426 16.17 -3.28 -5.68
CA LEU A 426 17.18 -3.75 -4.73
C LEU A 426 17.04 -5.26 -4.43
N LYS A 427 15.80 -5.78 -4.41
CA LYS A 427 15.54 -7.21 -4.17
C LYS A 427 16.07 -8.10 -5.30
N MET A 428 16.20 -7.58 -6.52
CA MET A 428 16.80 -8.34 -7.63
C MET A 428 18.30 -8.55 -7.41
N LEU A 429 19.01 -7.62 -6.79
CA LEU A 429 20.45 -7.76 -6.51
C LEU A 429 20.75 -9.00 -5.69
N LYS A 430 20.07 -9.16 -4.55
CA LYS A 430 20.27 -10.36 -3.71
C LYS A 430 19.82 -11.65 -4.38
N LYS A 431 18.83 -11.58 -5.27
CA LYS A 431 18.38 -12.74 -6.07
C LYS A 431 19.43 -13.10 -7.12
N THR A 432 20.05 -12.12 -7.77
CA THR A 432 21.16 -12.32 -8.69
C THR A 432 22.30 -13.04 -7.98
N SER A 433 22.76 -12.52 -6.84
CA SER A 433 23.83 -13.15 -6.04
C SER A 433 23.48 -14.57 -5.61
N ALA A 434 22.29 -14.76 -5.04
CA ALA A 434 21.85 -16.09 -4.61
C ALA A 434 21.70 -17.08 -5.80
N SER A 435 21.29 -16.60 -6.97
CA SER A 435 21.19 -17.43 -8.18
C SER A 435 22.57 -17.81 -8.71
N LEU A 436 23.55 -16.90 -8.67
CA LEU A 436 24.94 -17.20 -9.08
C LEU A 436 25.57 -18.23 -8.14
N ILE A 437 25.42 -18.05 -6.82
CA ILE A 437 25.89 -19.03 -5.82
C ILE A 437 25.24 -20.39 -6.05
N ARG A 438 23.91 -20.43 -6.23
CA ARG A 438 23.16 -21.68 -6.46
C ARG A 438 23.60 -22.42 -7.73
N ASN A 439 23.97 -21.69 -8.77
CA ASN A 439 24.37 -22.26 -10.06
C ASN A 439 25.87 -22.59 -10.13
N ASN A 440 26.66 -22.20 -9.13
CA ASN A 440 28.05 -22.60 -9.01
C ASN A 440 28.15 -24.00 -8.39
N ARG A 441 28.93 -24.89 -9.02
CA ARG A 441 29.09 -26.29 -8.60
C ARG A 441 29.66 -26.44 -7.18
N ASP A 442 30.56 -25.55 -6.77
CA ASP A 442 31.30 -25.66 -5.51
C ASP A 442 30.53 -25.00 -4.34
N TYR A 443 29.61 -24.08 -4.65
CA TYR A 443 28.85 -23.31 -3.66
C TYR A 443 27.35 -23.59 -3.64
N GLN A 444 26.89 -24.59 -4.41
CA GLN A 444 25.49 -24.99 -4.46
C GLN A 444 24.98 -25.39 -3.06
N GLY A 445 23.83 -24.86 -2.66
CA GLY A 445 23.22 -25.11 -1.35
C GLY A 445 23.48 -24.00 -0.32
N LEU A 446 24.46 -23.13 -0.57
CA LEU A 446 24.76 -21.99 0.32
C LEU A 446 23.80 -20.81 0.12
N GLU A 447 22.95 -20.81 -0.90
CA GLU A 447 22.09 -19.66 -1.21
C GLU A 447 21.11 -19.32 -0.09
N SER A 448 20.64 -20.32 0.66
CA SER A 448 19.73 -20.09 1.79
C SER A 448 20.45 -19.43 2.96
N LEU A 449 21.68 -19.86 3.25
CA LEU A 449 22.53 -19.27 4.27
C LEU A 449 22.95 -17.84 3.88
N PHE A 450 23.37 -17.63 2.62
CA PHE A 450 23.69 -16.31 2.08
C PHE A 450 22.52 -15.33 2.22
N LEU A 451 21.28 -15.79 1.99
CA LEU A 451 20.07 -14.98 2.13
C LEU A 451 19.59 -14.81 3.58
N ASP A 452 20.30 -15.38 4.55
CA ASP A 452 19.94 -15.42 5.98
C ASP A 452 18.50 -15.91 6.18
N HIS A 453 18.20 -17.05 5.56
CA HIS A 453 16.92 -17.74 5.73
C HIS A 453 17.01 -18.71 6.92
N ALA A 454 15.94 -18.73 7.72
CA ALA A 454 15.81 -19.73 8.77
C ALA A 454 15.80 -21.15 8.16
N PRO A 455 16.48 -22.13 8.79
CA PRO A 455 16.48 -23.52 8.37
C PRO A 455 15.05 -24.06 8.33
N VAL A 456 14.69 -24.67 7.19
CA VAL A 456 13.30 -25.09 6.92
C VAL A 456 13.09 -26.55 7.35
N SER A 457 14.10 -27.42 7.19
CA SER A 457 14.00 -28.82 7.56
C SER A 457 14.47 -29.08 9.01
N MET A 458 14.02 -30.19 9.62
CA MET A 458 14.54 -30.62 10.93
C MET A 458 16.04 -30.98 10.87
N ALA A 459 16.52 -31.47 9.72
CA ALA A 459 17.93 -31.76 9.50
C ALA A 459 18.78 -30.48 9.60
N ASP A 460 18.34 -29.41 8.91
CA ASP A 460 19.01 -28.11 8.93
C ASP A 460 18.99 -27.44 10.31
N LYS A 461 18.02 -27.79 11.16
CA LYS A 461 17.88 -27.21 12.51
C LYS A 461 18.79 -27.86 13.54
N HIS A 462 19.15 -29.12 13.37
CA HIS A 462 19.75 -29.92 14.44
C HIS A 462 21.07 -30.62 14.07
N TYR A 463 21.41 -30.76 12.77
CA TYR A 463 22.48 -31.68 12.36
C TYR A 463 23.56 -31.07 11.47
N THR A 464 23.43 -29.81 11.01
CA THR A 464 24.43 -29.18 10.15
C THR A 464 25.14 -28.01 10.84
N THR A 465 26.45 -28.14 11.03
CA THR A 465 27.32 -26.99 11.35
C THR A 465 27.26 -26.01 10.18
N VAL A 466 27.02 -24.73 10.46
CA VAL A 466 26.96 -23.68 9.43
C VAL A 466 28.31 -23.61 8.71
N PRO A 467 28.41 -23.88 7.40
CA PRO A 467 29.67 -23.88 6.66
C PRO A 467 30.13 -22.45 6.35
N GLN A 468 30.46 -21.68 7.39
CA GLN A 468 30.75 -20.25 7.30
C GLN A 468 32.01 -19.96 6.47
N ASP A 469 33.04 -20.80 6.54
CA ASP A 469 34.26 -20.62 5.75
C ASP A 469 33.99 -20.79 4.25
N LEU A 470 33.20 -21.81 3.88
CA LEU A 470 32.78 -22.02 2.50
C LEU A 470 31.88 -20.88 2.00
N LEU A 471 31.04 -20.31 2.87
CA LEU A 471 30.28 -19.10 2.53
C LEU A 471 31.20 -17.90 2.31
N ASN A 472 32.25 -17.73 3.10
CA ASN A 472 33.21 -16.63 2.93
C ASN A 472 33.90 -16.73 1.57
N GLU A 473 34.34 -17.94 1.18
CA GLU A 473 34.90 -18.21 -0.14
C GLU A 473 33.89 -17.90 -1.26
N ALA A 474 32.64 -18.36 -1.12
CA ALA A 474 31.57 -18.08 -2.08
C ALA A 474 31.30 -16.58 -2.26
N VAL A 475 31.31 -15.81 -1.16
CA VAL A 475 31.10 -14.36 -1.18
C VAL A 475 32.27 -13.65 -1.90
N LEU A 476 33.51 -14.08 -1.67
CA LEU A 476 34.68 -13.51 -2.36
C LEU A 476 34.67 -13.86 -3.85
N TRP A 477 34.42 -15.12 -4.21
CA TRP A 477 34.25 -15.56 -5.59
C TRP A 477 33.18 -14.75 -6.32
N LEU A 478 32.03 -14.51 -5.68
CA LEU A 478 30.93 -13.75 -6.26
C LEU A 478 31.36 -12.31 -6.64
N GLY A 479 32.26 -11.69 -5.86
CA GLY A 479 32.79 -10.36 -6.17
C GLY A 479 33.66 -10.35 -7.43
N ASP A 480 34.42 -11.42 -7.66
CA ASP A 480 35.23 -11.60 -8.86
C ASP A 480 34.36 -11.94 -10.08
N GLU A 481 33.36 -12.82 -9.93
CA GLU A 481 32.38 -13.19 -10.97
C GLU A 481 31.60 -11.98 -11.49
N LEU A 482 31.16 -11.09 -10.59
CA LEU A 482 30.46 -9.86 -10.96
C LEU A 482 31.39 -8.79 -11.57
N GLY A 483 32.72 -9.02 -11.58
CA GLY A 483 33.71 -8.09 -12.08
C GLY A 483 33.86 -6.82 -11.25
N ILE A 484 33.56 -6.87 -9.94
CA ILE A 484 33.51 -5.69 -9.06
C ILE A 484 34.86 -4.97 -9.04
N LYS A 485 35.98 -5.69 -8.85
CA LYS A 485 37.32 -5.08 -8.86
C LYS A 485 37.62 -4.36 -10.18
N GLY A 486 37.20 -4.93 -11.32
CA GLY A 486 37.42 -4.37 -12.66
C GLY A 486 36.68 -3.04 -12.88
N VAL A 487 35.40 -2.97 -12.47
CA VAL A 487 34.57 -1.76 -12.60
C VAL A 487 35.19 -0.57 -11.88
N PHE A 488 35.74 -0.77 -10.68
CA PHE A 488 36.32 0.32 -9.88
C PHE A 488 37.72 0.74 -10.36
N LYS A 489 38.51 -0.16 -10.95
CA LYS A 489 39.80 0.19 -11.57
C LYS A 489 39.62 1.11 -12.79
N ALA A 490 38.67 0.79 -13.67
CA ALA A 490 38.41 1.58 -14.88
C ALA A 490 37.96 3.02 -14.56
N GLN A 491 37.18 3.21 -13.50
CA GLN A 491 36.72 4.54 -13.07
C GLN A 491 37.85 5.43 -12.53
N LYS A 492 38.84 4.85 -11.84
CA LYS A 492 40.00 5.63 -11.36
C LYS A 492 40.85 6.20 -12.50
N GLN A 493 40.83 5.55 -13.66
CA GLN A 493 41.59 5.99 -14.84
C GLN A 493 40.91 7.12 -15.62
N THR A 494 39.60 7.31 -15.47
CA THR A 494 38.80 8.31 -16.22
C THR A 494 38.68 9.67 -15.52
N VAL A 495 39.24 9.84 -14.32
CA VAL A 495 39.16 11.08 -13.51
C VAL A 495 40.50 11.84 -13.48
N LYS A 496 41.41 11.52 -14.39
CA LYS A 496 42.58 12.36 -14.72
C LYS A 496 42.28 13.13 -15.98
#